data_AF-W1XV32-F1
#
_entry.id   AF-W1XV32-F1
#
_cell.length_a   1.000
_cell.length_b   1.000
_cell.length_c   1.000
_cell.angle_alpha   90.00
_cell.angle_beta   90.00
_cell.angle_gamma   90.00
#
_symmetry.space_group_name_H-M   'P 1'
#
loop_
_entity.id
_entity.type
_entity.pdbx_description
1 polymer ?
#
loop_
_entity_poly.entity_id
_entity_poly.type
_entity_poly.pdbx_seq_one_letter_code
_entity_poly.pdbx_strand_id
1 'polypeptide(L)' 'MENLKKMAGIKAAEFVKDGMVVGLGTGSTAYYFVEEIGRRIKEEGLQITAVT' A
#
# COMPACT_ATOMS: atom_id res chain seq x y z
N MET A 1 12.13 12.07 -9.78
CA MET A 1 11.41 12.04 -8.49
C MET A 1 10.28 11.00 -8.48
N GLU A 2 9.51 10.89 -9.57
CA GLU A 2 8.39 9.94 -9.66
C GLU A 2 8.76 8.49 -9.36
N ASN A 3 9.90 8.04 -9.89
CA ASN A 3 10.44 6.72 -9.64
C ASN A 3 10.70 6.48 -8.14
N LEU A 4 11.24 7.47 -7.42
CA LEU A 4 11.51 7.37 -5.97
C LEU A 4 10.21 7.28 -5.14
N LYS A 5 9.18 8.06 -5.51
CA LYS A 5 7.87 8.00 -4.84
C LYS A 5 7.23 6.63 -5.02
N LYS A 6 7.29 6.09 -6.24
CA LYS A 6 6.79 4.74 -6.55
C LYS A 6 7.52 3.66 -5.76
N MET A 7 8.86 3.69 -5.76
CA MET A 7 9.66 2.74 -4.99
C MET A 7 9.34 2.79 -3.49
N ALA A 8 9.19 3.99 -2.92
CA ALA A 8 8.84 4.16 -1.52
C ALA A 8 7.46 3.58 -1.19
N GLY A 9 6.46 3.85 -2.03
CA GLY A 9 5.10 3.32 -1.85
C GLY A 9 5.06 1.79 -1.93
N ILE A 10 5.69 1.20 -2.94
CA ILE A 10 5.77 -0.26 -3.11
C ILE A 10 6.51 -0.89 -1.92
N LYS A 11 7.66 -0.33 -1.52
CA LYS A 11 8.44 -0.87 -0.41
C LYS A 11 7.68 -0.80 0.91
N ALA A 12 6.92 0.26 1.14
CA ALA A 12 6.07 0.39 2.31
C ALA A 12 4.96 -0.69 2.34
N ALA A 13 4.41 -1.04 1.18
CA ALA A 13 3.36 -2.06 1.08
C ALA A 13 3.86 -3.44 1.53
N GLU A 14 5.13 -3.79 1.35
CA GLU A 14 5.72 -5.07 1.82
C GLU A 14 5.61 -5.29 3.34
N PHE A 15 5.49 -4.21 4.13
CA PHE A 15 5.37 -4.32 5.59
C PHE A 15 3.95 -4.71 6.05
N VAL A 16 2.96 -4.61 5.16
CA VAL A 16 1.57 -4.96 5.46
C VAL A 16 1.38 -6.47 5.42
N LYS A 17 0.74 -6.99 6.46
CA LYS A 17 0.45 -8.41 6.67
C LYS A 17 -1.05 -8.62 6.87
N ASP A 18 -1.49 -9.86 6.70
CA ASP A 18 -2.89 -10.23 6.94
C ASP A 18 -3.35 -9.87 8.35
N GLY A 19 -4.60 -9.42 8.44
CA GLY A 19 -5.27 -9.02 9.67
C GLY A 19 -4.88 -7.64 10.21
N MET A 20 -3.96 -6.92 9.56
CA MET A 20 -3.59 -5.58 10.01
C MET A 20 -4.70 -4.55 9.79
N VAL A 21 -4.78 -3.58 10.71
CA VAL A 21 -5.48 -2.31 10.50
C VAL A 21 -4.47 -1.31 9.93
N VAL A 22 -4.71 -0.81 8.72
CA VAL A 22 -3.74 -0.01 7.95
C VAL A 22 -4.30 1.38 7.70
N GLY A 23 -3.57 2.41 8.15
CA GLY A 23 -3.87 3.80 7.81
C GLY A 23 -3.48 4.14 6.37
N LEU A 24 -4.38 4.76 5.62
CA LEU A 24 -4.16 5.21 4.25
C LEU A 24 -3.91 6.72 4.23
N GLY A 25 -2.65 7.10 4.05
CA GLY A 25 -2.28 8.51 3.85
C GLY A 25 -2.73 9.06 2.48
N THR A 26 -2.54 10.37 2.28
CA THR A 26 -2.81 11.04 1.00
C THR A 26 -1.55 11.60 0.35
N GLY A 27 -1.65 11.97 -0.93
CA GLY A 27 -0.56 12.54 -1.73
C GLY A 27 0.10 11.55 -2.69
N SER A 28 0.91 12.10 -3.61
CA SER A 28 1.47 11.35 -4.76
C SER A 28 2.37 10.16 -4.39
N THR A 29 2.88 10.09 -3.16
CA THR A 29 3.67 8.94 -2.70
C THR A 29 2.77 7.85 -2.11
N ALA A 30 1.78 8.25 -1.29
CA ALA A 30 0.81 7.32 -0.73
C ALA A 30 -0.06 6.67 -1.81
N TYR A 31 -0.29 7.35 -2.93
CA TYR A 31 -0.92 6.78 -4.13
C TYR A 31 -0.32 5.42 -4.51
N TYR A 32 1.00 5.32 -4.61
CA TYR A 32 1.69 4.09 -5.00
C TYR A 32 1.62 3.00 -3.93
N PHE A 33 1.54 3.39 -2.66
CA PHE A 33 1.29 2.44 -1.58
C PHE A 33 -0.12 1.85 -1.69
N VAL A 34 -1.15 2.68 -1.90
CA VAL A 34 -2.54 2.24 -2.05
C VAL A 34 -2.71 1.36 -3.29
N GLU A 35 -2.08 1.73 -4.41
CA GLU A 35 -2.08 0.94 -5.63
C GLU A 35 -1.48 -0.46 -5.40
N GLU A 36 -0.33 -0.54 -4.73
CA GLU A 36 0.32 -1.82 -4.43
C GLU A 36 -0.49 -2.67 -3.44
N ILE A 37 -1.09 -2.06 -2.41
CA ILE A 37 -2.01 -2.76 -1.50
C ILE A 37 -3.21 -3.34 -2.27
N GLY A 38 -3.79 -2.57 -3.20
CA GLY A 38 -4.86 -3.06 -4.07
C GLY A 38 -4.44 -4.25 -4.93
N ARG A 39 -3.22 -4.22 -5.49
CA ARG A 39 -2.63 -5.36 -6.22
C ARG A 39 -2.52 -6.58 -5.31
N ARG A 40 -1.93 -6.45 -4.11
CA ARG A 40 -1.74 -7.55 -3.15
C ARG A 40 -3.05 -8.15 -2.66
N ILE A 41 -4.08 -7.33 -2.42
CA ILE A 41 -5.43 -7.84 -2.08
C ILE A 41 -5.95 -8.71 -3.22
N LYS A 42 -5.85 -8.23 -4.47
CA LYS A 42 -6.40 -8.92 -5.64
C LYS A 42 -5.62 -10.19 -6.03
N GLU A 43 -4.29 -10.12 -6.00
CA GLU A 43 -3.40 -11.15 -6.54
C GLU A 43 -2.89 -12.12 -5.47
N GLU A 44 -2.65 -11.64 -4.24
CA GLU A 44 -2.09 -12.44 -3.14
C GLU A 44 -3.16 -12.82 -2.11
N GLY A 45 -4.37 -12.26 -2.20
CA GLY A 45 -5.45 -12.52 -1.25
C GLY A 45 -5.26 -11.82 0.10
N LEU A 46 -4.41 -10.80 0.16
CA LEU A 46 -4.13 -10.01 1.37
C LEU A 46 -5.43 -9.52 2.02
N GLN A 47 -5.59 -9.78 3.32
CA GLN A 47 -6.77 -9.38 4.10
C GLN A 47 -6.39 -8.29 5.10
N ILE A 48 -6.94 -7.07 4.93
CA ILE A 48 -6.70 -5.95 5.87
C ILE A 48 -7.98 -5.16 6.12
N THR A 49 -8.00 -4.39 7.20
CA THR A 49 -8.95 -3.30 7.39
C THR A 49 -8.22 -1.99 7.15
N ALA A 50 -8.71 -1.17 6.22
CA ALA A 50 -8.10 0.12 5.94
C ALA A 50 -8.88 1.26 6.62
N VAL A 51 -8.16 2.26 7.14
CA VAL A 51 -8.72 3.49 7.71
C VAL A 51 -8.09 4.70 7.03
N THR A 52 -8.88 5.75 6.77
CA THR A 52 -8.45 6.97 6.08
C THR A 52 -8.34 8.14 7.04
#